data_AF-W2TCJ7-F1
#
_entry.id   AF-W2TCJ7-F1
#
_cell.length_a   1.000
_cell.length_b   1.000
_cell.length_c   1.000
_cell.angle_alpha   90.00
_cell.angle_beta   90.00
_cell.angle_gamma   90.00
#
_symmetry.space_group_name_H-M   'P 1'
#
loop_
_entity.id
_entity.type
_entity.pdbx_description
1 polymer ?
#
loop_
_entity_poly.entity_id
_entity_poly.type
_entity_poly.pdbx_seq_one_letter_code
_entity_poly.pdbx_strand_id
1 'polypeptide(L)'
;MVKQLPAPAKDFSSIARRLLLNHNSWENSQLLNTFGPISCTTPRQVKRKHHRCDLCDRLRSLTAEKLTAPIEKPYEVVKPNKGLVGRPSLGRKTKVIVKRVREFFEELKKQIGELGYGTILNSAAVMTGLACGVSCKTVTRITKGPECKKKSIVDRYTIRKANFKKYGPEWGEVVRHFVHNEFYQQGNVTVSDLHRKLCFAYTGFPMSEPTLYGFLETLGFSYRKDRNETYIEPNSSERENISV
;
A
#
# COMPACT_ATOMS: atom_id res chain seq x y z
N MET A 1 20.44 52.29 -16.86
CA MET A 1 19.36 51.28 -16.99
C MET A 1 19.87 50.14 -17.85
N VAL A 2 20.22 48.99 -17.27
CA VAL A 2 20.68 47.81 -18.01
C VAL A 2 19.62 46.72 -17.85
N LYS A 3 18.97 46.34 -18.96
CA LYS A 3 18.02 45.22 -19.00
C LYS A 3 18.80 43.91 -19.07
N GLN A 4 18.70 43.08 -18.03
CA GLN A 4 19.17 41.69 -18.06
C GLN A 4 18.12 40.79 -18.72
N LEU A 5 18.52 40.07 -19.77
CA LEU A 5 17.75 38.99 -20.38
C LEU A 5 17.62 37.78 -19.43
N PRO A 6 16.52 37.01 -19.50
CA PRO A 6 16.39 35.75 -18.77
C PRO A 6 17.29 34.67 -19.38
N ALA A 7 17.99 33.93 -18.51
CA ALA A 7 18.84 32.80 -18.87
C ALA A 7 18.01 31.65 -19.50
N PRO A 8 18.57 30.89 -20.45
CA PRO A 8 17.87 29.80 -21.11
C PRO A 8 17.55 28.67 -20.13
N ALA A 9 16.34 28.15 -20.24
CA ALA A 9 15.87 26.98 -19.52
C ALA A 9 16.81 25.79 -19.78
N LYS A 10 17.35 25.21 -18.70
CA LYS A 10 18.19 24.02 -18.79
C LYS A 10 17.30 22.81 -19.04
N ASP A 11 17.45 22.27 -20.24
CA ASP A 11 16.79 21.08 -20.73
C ASP A 11 16.97 19.86 -19.82
N PHE A 12 15.96 19.00 -19.87
CA PHE A 12 15.81 17.77 -19.14
C PHE A 12 16.96 16.75 -19.32
N SER A 13 17.26 16.07 -18.21
CA SER A 13 17.85 14.72 -18.08
C SER A 13 19.13 14.42 -18.89
N SER A 14 20.28 14.68 -18.27
CA SER A 14 21.61 14.23 -18.72
C SER A 14 21.75 12.69 -18.81
N ILE A 15 20.89 11.93 -18.13
CA ILE A 15 20.90 10.45 -18.15
C ILE A 15 20.22 9.92 -19.42
N ALA A 16 19.11 10.50 -19.86
CA ALA A 16 18.43 10.10 -21.10
C ALA A 16 19.30 10.38 -22.33
N ARG A 17 20.00 11.53 -22.37
CA ARG A 17 20.97 11.84 -23.43
C ARG A 17 22.12 10.83 -23.48
N ARG A 18 22.64 10.40 -22.33
CA ARG A 18 23.77 9.45 -22.27
C ARG A 18 23.39 8.03 -22.69
N LEU A 19 22.13 7.65 -22.50
CA LEU A 19 21.61 6.36 -22.96
C LEU A 19 21.25 6.37 -24.46
N LEU A 20 20.78 7.50 -25.00
CA LEU A 20 20.40 7.64 -26.40
C LEU A 20 21.60 7.88 -27.34
N LEU A 21 22.64 8.59 -26.88
CA LEU A 21 23.81 8.92 -27.72
C LEU A 21 24.81 7.77 -27.89
N ASN A 22 24.58 6.62 -27.26
CA ASN A 22 25.39 5.41 -27.45
C ASN A 22 24.79 4.46 -28.50
N HIS A 23 23.82 4.93 -29.29
CA HIS A 23 23.09 4.12 -30.27
C HIS A 23 23.53 4.42 -31.71
N ASN A 24 24.83 4.28 -32.01
CA ASN A 24 25.32 4.27 -33.39
C ASN A 24 26.36 3.16 -33.56
N SER A 25 25.87 1.93 -33.64
CA SER A 25 26.30 0.94 -34.64
C SER A 25 25.56 -0.35 -34.35
N TRP A 26 25.26 -1.10 -35.42
CA TRP A 26 24.60 -2.41 -35.47
C TRP A 26 23.11 -2.32 -35.82
N GLU A 27 22.86 -1.80 -37.03
CA GLU A 27 21.87 -2.41 -37.90
C GLU A 27 22.29 -3.85 -38.26
N ASN A 28 21.29 -4.69 -38.47
CA ASN A 28 21.35 -6.09 -38.92
C ASN A 28 21.63 -7.15 -37.86
N SER A 29 20.55 -7.71 -37.31
CA SER A 29 20.27 -9.15 -37.40
C SER A 29 18.83 -9.43 -36.98
N GLN A 30 17.97 -9.61 -37.98
CA GLN A 30 16.70 -10.33 -37.84
C GLN A 30 17.02 -11.80 -37.55
N LEU A 31 16.45 -12.41 -36.51
CA LEU A 31 16.01 -13.83 -36.51
C LEU A 31 15.00 -14.09 -35.37
N LEU A 32 13.73 -14.23 -35.79
CA LEU A 32 12.77 -15.29 -35.46
C LEU A 32 12.48 -15.71 -34.00
N ASN A 33 11.22 -15.46 -33.62
CA ASN A 33 10.22 -16.35 -33.00
C ASN A 33 10.71 -17.68 -32.41
N THR A 34 10.24 -18.00 -31.19
CA THR A 34 9.22 -19.04 -30.90
C THR A 34 9.06 -19.20 -29.37
N PHE A 35 7.97 -18.71 -28.79
CA PHE A 35 7.57 -19.04 -27.42
C PHE A 35 6.62 -20.26 -27.46
N GLY A 36 7.11 -21.42 -27.04
CA GLY A 36 6.29 -22.61 -26.75
C GLY A 36 5.86 -22.68 -25.28
N PRO A 37 4.85 -23.49 -24.92
CA PRO A 37 4.19 -23.44 -23.63
C PRO A 37 4.98 -24.09 -22.49
N ILE A 38 4.76 -23.53 -21.30
CA ILE A 38 5.34 -23.88 -20.01
C ILE A 38 4.90 -25.29 -19.60
N SER A 39 5.86 -26.13 -19.20
CA SER A 39 5.58 -27.33 -18.41
C SER A 39 6.37 -27.31 -17.11
N CYS A 40 5.63 -27.52 -16.03
CA CYS A 40 6.06 -27.48 -14.64
C CYS A 40 6.83 -28.76 -14.31
N THR A 41 8.06 -28.66 -13.80
CA THR A 41 8.71 -29.77 -13.10
C THR A 41 9.79 -29.27 -12.15
N THR A 42 9.58 -29.56 -10.86
CA THR A 42 10.49 -29.69 -9.69
C THR A 42 11.84 -28.96 -9.64
N PRO A 43 12.26 -28.44 -8.46
CA PRO A 43 13.49 -27.66 -8.30
C PRO A 43 14.74 -28.55 -8.34
N ARG A 44 15.23 -28.81 -9.55
CA ARG A 44 16.56 -29.37 -9.77
C ARG A 44 17.57 -28.23 -9.66
N GLN A 45 18.54 -28.34 -8.76
CA GLN A 45 19.70 -27.44 -8.67
C GLN A 45 20.54 -27.56 -9.95
N VAL A 46 20.07 -26.96 -11.03
CA VAL A 46 20.83 -26.82 -12.27
C VAL A 46 21.84 -25.71 -12.02
N LYS A 47 23.14 -26.05 -12.00
CA LYS A 47 24.20 -25.05 -12.16
C LYS A 47 23.96 -24.34 -13.49
N ARG A 48 23.24 -23.20 -13.44
CA ARG A 48 22.90 -22.43 -14.63
C ARG A 48 24.19 -21.85 -15.18
N LYS A 49 24.64 -22.39 -16.32
CA LYS A 49 25.72 -21.78 -17.10
C LYS A 49 25.22 -20.40 -17.53
N HIS A 50 25.77 -19.35 -16.94
CA HIS A 50 25.41 -17.99 -17.31
C HIS A 50 25.82 -17.73 -18.75
N HIS A 51 24.87 -17.27 -19.57
CA HIS A 51 25.17 -16.77 -20.91
C HIS A 51 26.15 -15.60 -20.81
N ARG A 52 27.29 -15.69 -21.50
CA ARG A 52 28.35 -14.67 -21.53
C ARG A 52 28.29 -13.93 -22.85
N CYS A 53 27.59 -12.81 -22.87
CA CYS A 53 27.69 -11.81 -23.93
C CYS A 53 27.80 -10.43 -23.29
N ASP A 54 28.31 -9.45 -24.04
CA ASP A 54 28.54 -8.10 -23.55
C ASP A 54 27.31 -7.52 -22.84
N LEU A 55 26.12 -7.66 -23.44
CA LEU A 55 24.88 -7.15 -22.85
C LEU A 55 24.55 -7.82 -21.50
N CYS A 56 24.71 -9.15 -21.40
CA CYS A 56 24.47 -9.86 -20.16
C CYS A 56 25.48 -9.47 -19.07
N ASP A 57 26.73 -9.25 -19.43
CA ASP A 57 27.78 -8.85 -18.48
C ASP A 57 27.57 -7.40 -18.03
N ARG A 58 27.17 -6.51 -18.94
CA ARG A 58 26.75 -5.14 -18.60
C ARG A 58 25.59 -5.13 -17.63
N LEU A 59 24.53 -5.89 -17.89
CA LEU A 59 23.36 -6.01 -17.00
C LEU A 59 23.73 -6.57 -15.62
N ARG A 60 24.56 -7.61 -15.57
CA ARG A 60 25.04 -8.18 -14.29
C ARG A 60 25.98 -7.24 -13.54
N SER A 61 26.72 -6.40 -14.26
CA SER A 61 27.62 -5.42 -13.67
C SER A 61 26.91 -4.17 -13.14
N LEU A 62 25.59 -4.06 -13.29
CA LEU A 62 24.81 -2.96 -12.72
C LEU A 62 24.78 -3.08 -11.19
N THR A 63 25.46 -2.15 -10.53
CA THR A 63 25.48 -2.01 -9.07
C THR A 63 24.75 -0.75 -8.63
N ALA A 64 24.43 -0.67 -7.34
CA ALA A 64 23.77 0.51 -6.79
C ALA A 64 24.64 1.77 -6.97
N GLU A 65 25.96 1.63 -6.88
CA GLU A 65 26.93 2.70 -7.09
C GLU A 65 26.87 3.24 -8.52
N LYS A 66 26.84 2.36 -9.54
CA LYS A 66 26.72 2.78 -10.95
C LYS A 66 25.41 3.51 -11.27
N LEU A 67 24.36 3.23 -10.51
CA LEU A 67 23.05 3.88 -10.65
C LEU A 67 22.87 5.08 -9.73
N THR A 68 23.80 5.33 -8.82
CA THR A 68 23.76 6.48 -7.93
C THR A 68 24.24 7.70 -8.71
N ALA A 69 23.41 8.74 -8.78
CA ALA A 69 23.79 9.98 -9.42
C ALA A 69 25.03 10.57 -8.74
N PRO A 70 26.04 11.04 -9.50
CA PRO A 70 27.17 11.76 -8.92
C PRO A 70 26.64 12.95 -8.11
N ILE A 71 27.13 13.09 -6.88
CA ILE A 71 26.74 14.20 -6.03
C ILE A 71 27.46 15.44 -6.55
N GLU A 72 26.75 16.32 -7.26
CA GLU A 72 27.32 17.52 -7.90
C GLU A 72 27.92 18.53 -6.91
N LYS A 73 27.68 18.38 -5.59
CA LYS A 73 28.23 19.24 -4.54
C LYS A 73 28.61 18.39 -3.32
N PRO A 74 29.78 18.60 -2.69
CA PRO A 74 30.11 17.91 -1.45
C PRO A 74 29.01 18.17 -0.43
N TYR A 75 28.40 17.09 0.06
CA TYR A 75 27.46 17.16 1.17
C TYR A 75 28.26 17.60 2.40
N GLU A 76 28.01 18.82 2.89
CA GLU A 76 28.54 19.21 4.19
C GLU A 76 27.96 18.24 5.24
N VAL A 77 28.83 17.40 5.78
CA VAL A 77 28.48 16.52 6.89
C VAL A 77 28.16 17.44 8.07
N VAL A 78 26.87 17.72 8.26
CA VAL A 78 26.38 18.47 9.42
C VAL A 78 26.78 17.65 10.65
N LYS A 79 27.82 18.11 11.36
CA LYS A 79 28.22 17.52 12.64
C LYS A 79 27.00 17.52 13.56
N PRO A 80 26.72 16.42 14.28
CA PRO A 80 25.54 16.34 15.12
C PRO A 80 25.64 17.38 16.23
N ASN A 81 24.95 18.51 16.06
CA ASN A 81 24.84 19.53 17.08
C ASN A 81 23.91 18.97 18.18
N LYS A 82 24.22 19.19 19.46
CA LYS A 82 23.52 18.60 20.63
C LYS A 82 22.06 19.09 20.84
N GLY A 83 21.38 19.54 19.78
CA GLY A 83 19.99 19.99 19.77
C GLY A 83 19.27 19.72 18.44
N LEU A 84 19.71 18.76 17.64
CA LEU A 84 19.12 18.50 16.32
C LEU A 84 17.70 17.92 16.44
N VAL A 85 16.72 18.76 16.09
CA VAL A 85 15.39 18.34 15.64
C VAL A 85 15.60 17.27 14.57
N GLY A 86 15.15 16.04 14.84
CA GLY A 86 15.31 14.92 13.92
C GLY A 86 14.83 15.29 12.51
N ARG A 87 15.51 14.76 11.48
CA ARG A 87 15.17 15.00 10.07
C ARG A 87 13.64 14.88 9.89
N PRO A 88 12.98 15.89 9.28
CA PRO A 88 11.53 15.90 9.21
C PRO A 88 11.02 14.60 8.61
N SER A 89 10.03 14.01 9.27
CA SER A 89 9.48 12.73 8.84
C SER A 89 8.92 12.86 7.42
N LEU A 90 9.12 11.83 6.59
CA LEU A 90 8.57 11.84 5.23
C LEU A 90 7.06 12.05 5.27
N GLY A 91 6.58 13.01 4.49
CA GLY A 91 5.15 13.33 4.39
C GLY A 91 4.33 12.14 3.90
N ARG A 92 3.02 12.13 4.24
CA ARG A 92 2.10 11.04 3.88
C ARG A 92 2.08 10.76 2.38
N LYS A 93 2.06 11.80 1.54
CA LYS A 93 2.09 11.69 0.08
C LYS A 93 3.37 10.99 -0.41
N THR A 94 4.53 11.42 0.10
CA THR A 94 5.82 10.82 -0.26
C THR A 94 5.91 9.35 0.13
N LYS A 95 5.41 8.97 1.32
CA LYS A 95 5.34 7.56 1.74
C LYS A 95 4.52 6.71 0.78
N VAL A 96 3.40 7.22 0.28
CA VAL A 96 2.57 6.52 -0.71
C VAL A 96 3.34 6.32 -2.02
N ILE A 97 4.00 7.37 -2.52
CA ILE A 97 4.79 7.27 -3.76
C ILE A 97 5.89 6.21 -3.61
N VAL A 98 6.68 6.26 -2.54
CA VAL A 98 7.74 5.27 -2.28
C VAL A 98 7.17 3.84 -2.22
N LYS A 99 5.99 3.66 -1.63
CA LYS A 99 5.32 2.36 -1.59
C LYS A 99 4.92 1.88 -3.00
N ARG A 100 4.32 2.75 -3.83
CA ARG A 100 3.93 2.41 -5.21
C ARG A 100 5.13 2.06 -6.08
N VAL A 101 6.22 2.83 -5.97
CA VAL A 101 7.46 2.54 -6.69
C VAL A 101 8.04 1.19 -6.24
N ARG A 102 7.95 0.86 -4.96
CA ARG A 102 8.33 -0.48 -4.48
C ARG A 102 7.47 -1.58 -5.09
N GLU A 103 6.15 -1.42 -5.07
CA GLU A 103 5.22 -2.39 -5.68
C GLU A 103 5.56 -2.63 -7.16
N PHE A 104 5.88 -1.57 -7.91
CA PHE A 104 6.34 -1.68 -9.29
C PHE A 104 7.60 -2.55 -9.42
N PHE A 105 8.62 -2.32 -8.59
CA PHE A 105 9.85 -3.11 -8.66
C PHE A 105 9.69 -4.55 -8.14
N GLU A 106 8.75 -4.81 -7.23
CA GLU A 106 8.41 -6.19 -6.83
C GLU A 106 7.73 -6.94 -7.98
N GLU A 107 6.84 -6.28 -8.74
CA GLU A 107 6.22 -6.89 -9.92
C GLU A 107 7.25 -7.11 -11.04
N LEU A 108 8.14 -6.14 -11.28
CA LEU A 108 9.25 -6.30 -12.23
C LEU A 108 10.13 -7.49 -11.85
N LYS A 109 10.49 -7.60 -10.57
CA LYS A 109 11.26 -8.75 -10.05
C LYS A 109 10.52 -10.07 -10.30
N LYS A 110 9.21 -10.10 -10.07
CA LYS A 110 8.37 -11.30 -10.28
C LYS A 110 8.34 -11.72 -11.75
N GLN A 111 8.25 -10.75 -12.67
CA GLN A 111 8.26 -11.01 -14.11
C GLN A 111 9.63 -11.52 -14.60
N ILE A 112 10.73 -10.96 -14.09
CA ILE A 112 12.08 -11.43 -14.40
C ILE A 112 12.35 -12.81 -13.78
N GLY A 113 11.74 -13.08 -12.62
CA GLY A 113 11.87 -14.32 -11.90
C GLY A 113 13.32 -14.64 -11.55
N GLU A 114 13.69 -15.90 -11.73
CA GLU A 114 15.00 -16.40 -11.32
C GLU A 114 16.15 -15.90 -12.22
N LEU A 115 15.85 -15.33 -13.39
CA LEU A 115 16.87 -14.73 -14.27
C LEU A 115 17.51 -13.49 -13.64
N GLY A 116 16.81 -12.85 -12.71
CA GLY A 116 17.27 -11.66 -12.01
C GLY A 116 18.25 -11.95 -10.88
N TYR A 117 18.43 -13.22 -10.47
CA TYR A 117 19.32 -13.57 -9.37
C TYR A 117 20.75 -13.06 -9.60
N GLY A 118 21.34 -12.50 -8.55
CA GLY A 118 22.68 -11.88 -8.61
C GLY A 118 22.72 -10.49 -9.23
N THR A 119 21.59 -9.94 -9.70
CA THR A 119 21.50 -8.57 -10.22
C THR A 119 20.78 -7.64 -9.26
N ILE A 120 20.93 -6.33 -9.46
CA ILE A 120 20.20 -5.32 -8.69
C ILE A 120 18.68 -5.40 -8.85
N LEU A 121 18.20 -5.96 -9.96
CA LEU A 121 16.78 -6.16 -10.26
C LEU A 121 16.12 -7.18 -9.32
N ASN A 122 16.90 -8.05 -8.67
CA ASN A 122 16.39 -8.96 -7.64
C ASN A 122 16.11 -8.27 -6.30
N SER A 123 16.45 -6.99 -6.15
CA SER A 123 16.23 -6.23 -4.93
C SER A 123 15.35 -5.01 -5.18
N ALA A 124 14.04 -5.22 -5.06
CA ALA A 124 13.05 -4.15 -5.20
C ALA A 124 13.29 -3.00 -4.22
N ALA A 125 13.74 -3.29 -2.99
CA ALA A 125 14.03 -2.27 -1.99
C ALA A 125 15.23 -1.37 -2.38
N VAL A 126 16.27 -1.96 -2.98
CA VAL A 126 17.44 -1.20 -3.47
C VAL A 126 17.06 -0.37 -4.69
N MET A 127 16.36 -0.96 -5.66
CA MET A 127 15.87 -0.24 -6.84
C MET A 127 14.96 0.93 -6.48
N THR A 128 14.05 0.72 -5.52
CA THR A 128 13.18 1.79 -4.98
C THR A 128 14.00 2.88 -4.31
N GLY A 129 15.01 2.51 -3.52
CA GLY A 129 15.86 3.47 -2.84
C GLY A 129 16.59 4.38 -3.83
N LEU A 130 17.13 3.79 -4.90
CA LEU A 130 17.81 4.51 -5.97
C LEU A 130 16.84 5.40 -6.75
N ALA A 131 15.69 4.87 -7.18
CA ALA A 131 14.70 5.61 -7.96
C ALA A 131 14.07 6.78 -7.18
N CYS A 132 13.83 6.60 -5.88
CA CYS A 132 13.23 7.63 -5.04
C CYS A 132 14.25 8.52 -4.29
N GLY A 133 15.56 8.28 -4.45
CA GLY A 133 16.59 9.04 -3.75
C GLY A 133 16.54 8.88 -2.21
N VAL A 134 16.13 7.71 -1.72
CA VAL A 134 16.00 7.42 -0.28
C VAL A 134 16.82 6.18 0.10
N SER A 135 17.24 6.10 1.36
CA SER A 135 17.98 4.93 1.83
C SER A 135 17.11 3.66 1.81
N CYS A 136 17.71 2.51 1.53
CA CYS A 136 17.03 1.20 1.57
C CYS A 136 16.37 0.93 2.95
N LYS A 137 17.00 1.40 4.04
CA LYS A 137 16.43 1.36 5.40
C LYS A 137 15.12 2.15 5.48
N THR A 138 15.04 3.30 4.82
CA THR A 138 13.82 4.13 4.76
C THR A 138 12.71 3.43 4.00
N VAL A 139 13.01 2.83 2.84
CA VAL A 139 12.04 2.04 2.05
C VAL A 139 11.48 0.89 2.88
N THR A 140 12.36 0.15 3.56
CA THR A 140 11.98 -0.99 4.41
C THR A 140 11.11 -0.55 5.59
N ARG A 141 11.43 0.59 6.22
CA ARG A 141 10.64 1.14 7.33
C ARG A 141 9.25 1.61 6.89
N ILE A 142 9.14 2.26 5.74
CA ILE A 142 7.84 2.74 5.22
C ILE A 142 6.89 1.57 4.95
N THR A 143 7.45 0.45 4.50
CA THR A 143 6.68 -0.71 4.07
C THR A 143 6.40 -1.72 5.20
N LYS A 144 7.20 -1.71 6.27
CA LYS A 144 6.93 -2.48 7.50
C LYS A 144 6.11 -1.72 8.55
N GLY A 145 5.93 -0.41 8.38
CA GLY A 145 5.18 0.39 9.34
C GLY A 145 3.73 -0.08 9.47
N PRO A 146 3.06 0.17 10.61
CA PRO A 146 1.63 -0.05 10.74
C PRO A 146 0.95 0.87 9.75
N GLU A 147 0.62 0.31 8.59
CA GLU A 147 -0.17 1.03 7.61
C GLU A 147 -1.47 1.40 8.29
N CYS A 148 -1.89 2.66 8.20
CA CYS A 148 -3.32 2.96 8.15
C CYS A 148 -3.85 2.23 6.90
N LYS A 149 -4.04 0.91 7.02
CA LYS A 149 -4.62 0.06 6.00
C LYS A 149 -6.00 0.64 5.74
N LYS A 150 -6.14 1.42 4.66
CA LYS A 150 -7.44 1.50 4.00
C LYS A 150 -7.66 0.10 3.44
N LYS A 151 -8.19 -0.80 4.28
CA LYS A 151 -8.66 -2.12 3.87
C LYS A 151 -9.52 -1.89 2.63
N SER A 152 -9.18 -2.60 1.55
CA SER A 152 -9.95 -2.55 0.31
C SER A 152 -11.42 -2.83 0.65
N ILE A 153 -12.35 -2.29 -0.15
CA ILE A 153 -13.79 -2.49 0.05
C ILE A 153 -14.12 -3.99 0.12
N VAL A 154 -13.42 -4.80 -0.68
CA VAL A 154 -13.49 -6.27 -0.69
C VAL A 154 -13.05 -6.87 0.65
N ASP A 155 -11.95 -6.41 1.24
CA ASP A 155 -11.46 -6.89 2.54
C ASP A 155 -12.43 -6.55 3.69
N ARG A 156 -13.08 -5.37 3.63
CA ARG A 156 -14.11 -5.01 4.62
C ARG A 156 -15.37 -5.88 4.52
N TYR A 157 -15.86 -6.16 3.32
CA TYR A 157 -17.01 -7.04 3.13
C TYR A 157 -16.75 -8.47 3.63
N THR A 158 -15.57 -9.02 3.31
CA THR A 158 -15.20 -10.38 3.75
C THR A 158 -15.09 -10.49 5.27
N ILE A 159 -14.46 -9.50 5.93
CA ILE A 159 -14.36 -9.46 7.39
C ILE A 159 -15.75 -9.33 8.04
N ARG A 160 -16.61 -8.47 7.49
CA ARG A 160 -18.00 -8.31 7.98
C ARG A 160 -18.80 -9.60 7.86
N LYS A 161 -18.72 -10.28 6.71
CA LYS A 161 -19.40 -11.57 6.49
C LYS A 161 -18.88 -12.66 7.42
N ALA A 162 -17.58 -12.68 7.71
CA ALA A 162 -17.00 -13.60 8.69
C ALA A 162 -17.48 -13.32 10.11
N ASN A 163 -17.55 -12.04 10.52
CA ASN A 163 -18.07 -11.64 11.83
C ASN A 163 -19.56 -12.01 11.97
N PHE A 164 -20.36 -11.79 10.93
CA PHE A 164 -21.77 -12.19 10.93
C PHE A 164 -21.95 -13.71 11.02
N LYS A 165 -21.13 -14.51 10.31
CA LYS A 165 -21.16 -15.97 10.48
C LYS A 165 -20.81 -16.42 11.90
N LYS A 166 -19.91 -15.70 12.57
CA LYS A 166 -19.44 -16.05 13.91
C LYS A 166 -20.46 -15.66 15.00
N TYR A 167 -21.03 -14.47 14.92
CA TYR A 167 -21.89 -13.93 15.99
C TYR A 167 -23.38 -13.86 15.64
N GLY A 168 -23.73 -13.95 14.35
CA GLY A 168 -25.10 -13.86 13.86
C GLY A 168 -26.07 -14.86 14.49
N PRO A 169 -25.72 -16.15 14.63
CA PRO A 169 -26.63 -17.14 15.21
C PRO A 169 -27.02 -16.89 16.67
N GLU A 170 -26.09 -16.40 17.49
CA GLU A 170 -26.31 -16.20 18.93
C GLU A 170 -26.77 -14.77 19.26
N TRP A 171 -26.21 -13.77 18.57
CA TRP A 171 -26.38 -12.36 18.92
C TRP A 171 -27.21 -11.58 17.92
N GLY A 172 -27.53 -12.13 16.75
CA GLY A 172 -28.24 -11.41 15.69
C GLY A 172 -29.65 -10.99 16.09
N GLU A 173 -30.39 -11.88 16.78
CA GLU A 173 -31.74 -11.59 17.24
C GLU A 173 -31.74 -10.72 18.51
N VAL A 174 -30.85 -11.04 19.45
CA VAL A 174 -30.68 -10.28 20.70
C VAL A 174 -30.35 -8.82 20.41
N VAL A 175 -29.37 -8.56 19.53
CA VAL A 175 -28.97 -7.20 19.17
C VAL A 175 -30.08 -6.48 18.42
N ARG A 176 -30.81 -7.16 17.50
CA ARG A 176 -31.96 -6.55 16.82
C ARG A 176 -33.06 -6.14 17.79
N HIS A 177 -33.50 -7.05 18.65
CA HIS A 177 -34.52 -6.77 19.65
C HIS A 177 -34.10 -5.61 20.58
N PHE A 178 -32.84 -5.63 21.02
CA PHE A 178 -32.30 -4.58 21.88
C PHE A 178 -32.29 -3.22 21.18
N VAL A 179 -31.83 -3.16 19.92
CA VAL A 179 -31.84 -1.92 19.12
C VAL A 179 -33.26 -1.39 18.93
N HIS A 180 -34.23 -2.25 18.61
CA HIS A 180 -35.63 -1.84 18.45
C HIS A 180 -36.23 -1.28 19.75
N ASN A 181 -36.00 -1.95 20.87
CA ASN A 181 -36.47 -1.48 22.17
C ASN A 181 -35.84 -0.12 22.53
N GLU A 182 -34.55 0.08 22.24
CA GLU A 182 -33.86 1.34 22.48
C GLU A 182 -34.36 2.48 21.57
N PHE A 183 -34.69 2.18 20.30
CA PHE A 183 -35.33 3.16 19.42
C PHE A 183 -36.71 3.58 19.93
N TYR A 184 -37.51 2.64 20.44
CA TYR A 184 -38.83 2.94 20.99
C TYR A 184 -38.73 3.85 22.24
N GLN A 185 -37.71 3.66 23.07
CA GLN A 185 -37.56 4.41 24.31
C GLN A 185 -36.85 5.77 24.16
N GLN A 186 -35.86 5.90 23.27
CA GLN A 186 -34.95 7.06 23.25
C GLN A 186 -34.89 7.80 21.90
N GLY A 187 -35.50 7.25 20.84
CA GLY A 187 -35.60 7.86 19.51
C GLY A 187 -34.29 7.92 18.71
N ASN A 188 -33.19 8.36 19.31
CA ASN A 188 -31.87 8.44 18.70
C ASN A 188 -30.85 7.65 19.53
N VAL A 189 -30.25 6.61 18.93
CA VAL A 189 -29.31 5.73 19.62
C VAL A 189 -27.93 5.82 18.96
N THR A 190 -26.90 6.10 19.76
CA THR A 190 -25.51 6.02 19.29
C THR A 190 -24.97 4.61 19.44
N VAL A 191 -23.98 4.26 18.61
CA VAL A 191 -23.33 2.94 18.66
C VAL A 191 -22.60 2.72 19.99
N SER A 192 -22.01 3.78 20.55
CA SER A 192 -21.31 3.74 21.83
C SER A 192 -22.27 3.50 22.99
N ASP A 193 -23.44 4.15 23.00
CA ASP A 193 -24.46 3.94 24.03
C ASP A 193 -25.05 2.54 23.96
N LEU A 194 -25.33 2.06 22.74
CA LEU A 194 -25.80 0.70 22.52
C LEU A 194 -24.77 -0.33 23.01
N HIS A 195 -23.48 -0.13 22.69
CA HIS A 195 -22.40 -1.01 23.14
C HIS A 195 -22.33 -1.07 24.66
N ARG A 196 -22.36 0.09 25.33
CA ARG A 196 -22.35 0.19 26.80
C ARG A 196 -23.53 -0.53 27.42
N LYS A 197 -24.73 -0.35 26.89
CA LYS A 197 -25.95 -0.99 27.38
C LYS A 197 -25.95 -2.50 27.15
N LEU A 198 -25.46 -2.97 26.00
CA LEU A 198 -25.28 -4.40 25.73
C LEU A 198 -24.26 -5.03 26.68
N CYS A 199 -23.14 -4.35 26.95
CA CYS A 199 -22.16 -4.82 27.94
C CYS A 199 -22.74 -4.85 29.37
N PHE A 200 -23.64 -3.92 29.69
CA PHE A 200 -24.30 -3.86 30.99
C PHE A 200 -25.36 -4.97 31.15
N ALA A 201 -26.19 -5.18 30.12
CA ALA A 201 -27.23 -6.21 30.12
C ALA A 201 -26.66 -7.63 30.00
N TYR A 202 -25.53 -7.78 29.30
CA TYR A 202 -24.89 -9.06 29.05
C TYR A 202 -23.40 -9.00 29.43
N THR A 203 -23.08 -9.57 30.60
CA THR A 203 -21.73 -9.59 31.19
C THR A 203 -20.67 -10.32 30.34
N GLY A 204 -21.10 -11.07 29.33
CA GLY A 204 -20.23 -11.82 28.41
C GLY A 204 -20.25 -11.33 26.96
N PHE A 205 -20.67 -10.08 26.70
CA PHE A 205 -20.81 -9.57 25.33
C PHE A 205 -19.48 -9.66 24.54
N PRO A 206 -19.40 -10.47 23.45
CA PRO A 206 -18.12 -10.84 22.85
C PRO A 206 -17.59 -9.83 21.81
N MET A 207 -18.37 -8.77 21.50
CA MET A 207 -18.02 -7.82 20.45
C MET A 207 -17.48 -6.50 21.03
N SER A 208 -16.38 -6.01 20.48
CA SER A 208 -15.93 -4.64 20.70
C SER A 208 -16.81 -3.65 19.92
N GLU A 209 -16.83 -2.38 20.33
CA GLU A 209 -17.64 -1.33 19.68
C GLU A 209 -17.44 -1.24 18.15
N PRO A 210 -16.21 -1.29 17.57
CA PRO A 210 -16.04 -1.32 16.12
C PRO A 210 -16.58 -2.59 15.45
N THR A 211 -16.59 -3.70 16.18
CA THR A 211 -17.13 -4.99 15.72
C THR A 211 -18.65 -4.92 15.70
N LEU A 212 -19.26 -4.35 16.75
CA LEU A 212 -20.70 -4.10 16.82
C LEU A 212 -21.16 -3.15 15.71
N TYR A 213 -20.40 -2.09 15.41
CA TYR A 213 -20.67 -1.22 14.26
C TYR A 213 -20.75 -2.02 12.95
N GLY A 214 -19.73 -2.83 12.65
CA GLY A 214 -19.75 -3.66 11.45
C GLY A 214 -20.86 -4.72 11.44
N PHE A 215 -21.24 -5.23 12.62
CA PHE A 215 -22.30 -6.23 12.79
C PHE A 215 -23.69 -5.66 12.55
N LEU A 216 -23.98 -4.47 13.07
CA LEU A 216 -25.23 -3.75 12.84
C LEU A 216 -25.40 -3.37 11.36
N GLU A 217 -24.33 -2.96 10.68
CA GLU A 217 -24.35 -2.73 9.22
C GLU A 217 -24.73 -4.02 8.45
N THR A 218 -24.29 -5.19 8.91
CA THR A 218 -24.68 -6.49 8.31
C THR A 218 -26.10 -6.92 8.67
N LEU A 219 -26.64 -6.46 9.80
CA LEU A 219 -28.03 -6.67 10.18
C LEU A 219 -29.00 -5.76 9.42
N GLY A 220 -28.49 -4.80 8.66
CA GLY A 220 -29.30 -3.92 7.81
C GLY A 220 -29.59 -2.54 8.41
N PHE A 221 -28.91 -2.16 9.49
CA PHE A 221 -29.02 -0.81 10.05
C PHE A 221 -28.16 0.18 9.26
N SER A 222 -28.70 1.38 9.01
CA SER A 222 -27.97 2.50 8.41
C SER A 222 -27.40 3.43 9.49
N TYR A 223 -26.51 4.32 9.08
CA TYR A 223 -25.90 5.27 10.01
C TYR A 223 -25.94 6.68 9.46
N ARG A 224 -26.31 7.62 10.33
CA ARG A 224 -26.17 9.04 10.08
C ARG A 224 -25.06 9.59 10.96
N LYS A 225 -24.13 10.32 10.34
CA LYS A 225 -23.10 11.05 11.06
C LYS A 225 -23.55 12.48 11.25
N ASP A 226 -23.67 12.93 12.49
CA ASP A 226 -23.92 14.34 12.81
C ASP A 226 -22.83 14.87 13.73
N ARG A 227 -22.22 15.99 13.32
CA ARG A 227 -21.09 16.73 13.94
C ARG A 227 -19.87 15.88 14.32
N ASN A 228 -20.00 14.95 15.26
CA ASN A 228 -18.96 13.99 15.64
C ASN A 228 -19.47 12.62 16.11
N GLU A 229 -20.80 12.42 16.16
CA GLU A 229 -21.44 11.19 16.63
C GLU A 229 -22.06 10.42 15.47
N THR A 230 -22.15 9.10 15.63
CA THR A 230 -22.74 8.20 14.63
C THR A 230 -24.00 7.60 15.22
N TYR A 231 -25.15 8.07 14.72
CA TYR A 231 -26.47 7.61 15.09
C TYR A 231 -26.86 6.43 14.20
N ILE A 232 -27.48 5.44 14.81
CA ILE A 232 -28.09 4.32 14.10
C ILE A 232 -29.42 4.81 13.53
N GLU A 233 -29.74 4.45 12.29
CA GLU A 233 -31.04 4.68 11.69
C GLU A 233 -31.67 3.31 11.32
N PRO A 234 -32.94 3.08 11.69
CA PRO A 234 -33.67 1.91 11.23
C PRO A 234 -33.98 2.05 9.74
N ASN A 235 -33.92 0.93 9.02
CA ASN A 235 -34.19 0.93 7.59
C ASN A 235 -35.67 1.20 7.32
N SER A 236 -35.99 1.85 6.20
CA SER A 236 -37.35 2.31 5.87
C SER A 236 -38.40 1.18 5.73
N SER A 237 -37.98 -0.08 5.62
CA SER A 237 -38.86 -1.25 5.55
C SER A 237 -39.44 -1.72 6.89
N GLU A 238 -38.98 -1.17 8.02
CA GLU A 238 -39.49 -1.51 9.37
C GLU A 238 -40.33 -0.38 9.98
N ARG A 239 -40.47 0.75 9.29
CA ARG A 239 -41.35 1.86 9.72
C ARG A 239 -42.83 1.48 9.72
N GLU A 240 -43.22 0.43 9.00
CA GLU A 240 -44.63 -0.02 8.91
C GLU A 240 -45.05 -0.97 10.03
N ASN A 241 -44.11 -1.55 10.80
CA ASN A 241 -44.43 -2.48 11.89
C ASN A 241 -44.37 -1.83 13.30
N ILE A 242 -44.10 -0.53 13.40
CA ILE A 242 -43.98 0.21 14.67
C ILE A 242 -45.21 1.13 14.90
N SER A 243 -46.17 1.12 13.98
CA SER A 243 -47.43 1.87 14.07
C SER A 243 -48.65 0.95 14.06
N VAL A 244 -48.72 0.04 15.03
CA VAL A 244 -49.97 -0.60 15.50
C VAL A 244 -49.96 -0.60 17.02
#